data_AF-A0AAW8GQ84-F1
#
_entry.id   AF-A0AAW8GQ84-F1
#
_cell.length_a   1.000
_cell.length_b   1.000
_cell.length_c   1.000
_cell.angle_alpha   90.00
_cell.angle_beta   90.00
_cell.angle_gamma   90.00
#
_symmetry.space_group_name_H-M   'P 1'
#
loop_
_entity.id
_entity.type
_entity.pdbx_description
1 polymer ?
#
loop_
_entity_poly.entity_id
_entity_poly.type
_entity_poly.pdbx_seq_one_letter_code
_entity_poly.pdbx_strand_id
1 'polypeptide(L)' 'MATQQFTTTTIPRMFISDKEVRELLDISQPTLWRWTQDLGFPKSVKGMKGKRPYKEFIAWAEERGMV' A
#
# COMPACT_ATOMS: atom_id res chain seq x y z
N MET A 1 3.66 -23.68 -18.20
CA MET A 1 2.78 -22.56 -17.80
C MET A 1 2.88 -22.46 -16.28
N ALA A 2 3.75 -21.60 -15.74
CA ALA A 2 3.96 -21.50 -14.29
C ALA A 2 2.91 -20.55 -13.69
N THR A 3 1.92 -21.12 -13.00
CA THR A 3 0.93 -20.37 -12.23
C THR A 3 1.61 -19.84 -10.97
N GLN A 4 1.85 -18.53 -10.90
CA GLN A 4 2.41 -17.89 -9.71
C GLN A 4 1.36 -17.94 -8.60
N GLN A 5 1.65 -18.71 -7.57
CA GLN A 5 0.84 -18.82 -6.35
C GLN A 5 1.13 -17.59 -5.49
N PHE A 6 0.19 -16.65 -5.40
CA PHE A 6 0.23 -15.58 -4.41
C PHE A 6 -0.09 -16.20 -3.04
N THR A 7 0.95 -16.47 -2.25
CA THR A 7 0.79 -16.95 -0.88
C THR A 7 0.32 -15.80 0.00
N THR A 8 -0.97 -15.79 0.33
CA THR A 8 -1.57 -14.98 1.40
C THR A 8 -1.05 -15.45 2.76
N THR A 9 0.19 -15.08 3.09
CA THR A 9 0.67 -15.18 4.48
C THR A 9 0.32 -13.87 5.17
N THR A 10 -0.88 -13.83 5.77
CA THR A 10 -1.36 -12.76 6.65
C THR A 10 -0.54 -12.75 7.95
N ILE A 11 0.71 -12.30 7.86
CA ILE A 11 1.43 -11.80 9.03
C ILE A 11 0.91 -10.38 9.24
N PRO A 12 0.35 -10.01 10.41
CA PRO A 12 -0.14 -8.66 10.65
C PRO A 12 1.05 -7.69 10.63
N ARG A 13 1.35 -7.16 9.45
CA ARG A 13 2.34 -6.09 9.28
C ARG A 13 1.72 -4.84 9.87
N MET A 14 2.40 -4.23 10.85
CA MET A 14 1.93 -2.96 11.43
C MET A 14 2.09 -1.79 10.43
N PHE A 15 3.09 -1.87 9.55
CA PHE A 15 3.42 -0.82 8.60
C PHE A 15 3.71 -1.39 7.22
N ILE A 16 3.48 -0.57 6.19
CA ILE A 16 3.84 -0.83 4.80
C ILE A 16 4.66 0.31 4.24
N SER A 17 5.68 -0.03 3.46
CA SER A 17 6.58 0.95 2.87
C SER A 17 6.06 1.48 1.53
N ASP A 18 6.50 2.67 1.11
CA ASP A 18 6.20 3.22 -0.21
C ASP A 18 6.66 2.32 -1.35
N LYS A 19 7.78 1.61 -1.17
CA LYS A 19 8.22 0.61 -2.13
C LYS A 19 7.20 -0.52 -2.27
N GLU A 20 6.77 -1.09 -1.16
CA GLU A 20 5.84 -2.21 -1.16
C GLU A 20 4.47 -1.82 -1.73
N VAL A 21 3.97 -0.62 -1.43
CA VAL A 21 2.72 -0.15 -2.05
C VAL A 21 2.84 0.00 -3.56
N ARG A 22 3.97 0.54 -4.03
CA ARG A 22 4.21 0.67 -5.48
C ARG A 22 4.27 -0.69 -6.16
N GLU A 23 4.92 -1.65 -5.53
CA GLU A 23 5.04 -3.02 -6.05
C GLU A 23 3.70 -3.77 -5.99
N LEU A 24 2.90 -3.58 -4.94
CA LEU A 24 1.60 -4.24 -4.80
C LEU A 24 0.54 -3.71 -5.76
N LEU A 25 0.52 -2.39 -5.97
CA LEU A 25 -0.48 -1.73 -6.81
C LEU A 25 0.01 -1.47 -8.24
N ASP A 26 1.24 -1.89 -8.55
CA ASP A 26 1.92 -1.64 -9.83
C ASP A 26 1.89 -0.15 -10.25
N ILE A 27 2.14 0.75 -9.28
CA ILE A 27 2.07 2.19 -9.49
C ILE A 27 3.43 2.88 -9.39
N SER A 28 3.56 3.99 -10.11
CA SER A 28 4.73 4.86 -10.02
C SER A 28 4.76 5.69 -8.72
N GLN A 29 5.95 6.16 -8.32
CA GLN A 29 6.11 7.04 -7.15
C GLN A 29 5.34 8.38 -7.29
N PRO A 30 5.30 9.04 -8.46
CA PRO A 30 4.44 10.21 -8.67
C PRO A 30 2.95 9.91 -8.47
N THR A 31 2.48 8.73 -8.92
CA THR A 31 1.09 8.30 -8.71
C THR A 31 0.78 8.18 -7.22
N LEU A 32 1.67 7.51 -6.48
CA LEU A 32 1.55 7.37 -5.03
C LEU A 32 1.51 8.74 -4.31
N TRP A 33 2.35 9.68 -4.74
CA TRP A 33 2.35 11.04 -4.18
C TRP A 33 1.03 11.76 -4.43
N ARG A 34 0.50 11.71 -5.66
CA ARG A 34 -0.80 12.30 -6.01
C ARG A 34 -1.92 11.71 -5.17
N TRP A 35 -1.91 10.40 -4.95
CA TRP A 35 -2.91 9.74 -4.12
C TRP A 35 -2.86 10.21 -2.67
N THR A 36 -1.65 10.41 -2.14
CA THR A 36 -1.42 10.95 -0.79
C THR A 36 -1.96 12.38 -0.61
N GLN A 37 -2.01 13.16 -1.70
CA GLN A 37 -2.51 14.55 -1.66
C GLN A 37 -4.02 14.64 -1.89
N ASP A 38 -4.58 13.83 -2.80
CA ASP A 38 -5.88 14.11 -3.42
C ASP A 38 -6.94 13.01 -3.18
N LEU A 39 -6.53 11.76 -2.94
CA LEU A 39 -7.42 10.59 -2.94
C LEU A 39 -7.69 9.99 -1.55
N GLY A 40 -7.39 10.74 -0.50
CA GLY A 40 -7.57 10.27 0.89
C GLY A 40 -6.64 9.10 1.24
N PHE A 41 -5.58 8.89 0.47
CA PHE A 41 -4.65 7.80 0.69
C PHE A 41 -3.88 8.00 2.02
N PRO A 42 -3.69 6.94 2.82
CA PRO A 42 -3.11 7.08 4.15
C PRO A 42 -1.72 7.71 4.12
N LYS A 43 -1.60 8.79 4.88
CA LYS A 43 -0.36 9.55 4.99
C LYS A 43 0.70 8.71 5.68
N SER A 44 1.95 8.95 5.31
CA SER A 44 3.10 8.36 6.00
C SER A 44 3.13 8.80 7.46
N VAL A 45 3.49 7.88 8.35
CA VAL A 45 3.59 8.16 9.79
C VAL A 45 4.65 9.22 10.03
N LYS A 46 4.31 10.29 10.74
CA LYS A 46 5.22 11.41 11.03
C LYS A 46 6.46 10.89 11.79
N GLY A 47 7.64 11.06 11.20
CA GLY A 47 8.91 10.56 11.73
C GLY A 47 9.36 9.21 11.18
N MET A 48 8.52 8.49 10.42
CA MET A 48 8.90 7.30 9.68
C MET A 48 8.85 7.57 8.17
N LYS A 49 10.03 7.71 7.55
CA LYS A 49 10.17 8.04 6.13
C LYS A 49 9.57 6.93 5.26
N GLY A 50 8.49 7.23 4.57
CA GLY A 50 7.85 6.35 3.58
C GLY A 50 7.25 5.07 4.16
N LYS A 51 6.87 5.06 5.45
CA LYS A 51 6.10 3.98 6.08
C LYS A 51 4.72 4.51 6.46
N ARG A 52 3.67 3.76 6.12
CA ARG A 52 2.29 4.07 6.49
C ARG A 52 1.66 2.91 7.25
N PRO A 53 0.62 3.15 8.07
CA PRO A 53 -0.09 2.08 8.77
C PRO A 53 -0.70 1.13 7.75
N TYR A 54 -0.34 -0.16 7.84
CA TYR A 54 -0.84 -1.16 6.89
C TYR A 54 -2.37 -1.32 6.98
N LYS A 55 -2.93 -1.18 8.19
CA LYS A 55 -4.37 -1.26 8.42
C LYS A 55 -5.14 -0.19 7.66
N GLU A 56 -4.65 1.06 7.67
CA GLU A 56 -5.29 2.15 6.92
C GLU A 56 -5.12 1.95 5.41
N PHE A 57 -3.97 1.44 4.98
CA PHE A 57 -3.73 1.10 3.57
C PHE A 57 -4.70 0.02 3.07
N ILE A 58 -4.85 -1.09 3.81
CA ILE A 58 -5.75 -2.17 3.43
C ILE A 58 -7.20 -1.68 3.41
N ALA A 59 -7.66 -0.96 4.44
CA ALA A 59 -9.01 -0.41 4.44
C ALA A 59 -9.28 0.51 3.24
N TRP A 60 -8.32 1.38 2.90
CA TRP A 60 -8.42 2.25 1.72
C TRP A 60 -8.41 1.46 0.40
N ALA A 61 -7.63 0.39 0.33
CA ALA A 61 -7.50 -0.43 -0.87
C ALA A 61 -8.72 -1.34 -1.08
N GLU A 62 -9.26 -1.93 -0.01
CA GLU A 62 -10.52 -2.69 0.01
C GLU A 62 -11.71 -1.82 -0.41
N GLU A 63 -11.81 -0.59 0.13
CA GLU A 63 -12.88 0.37 -0.26
C GLU A 63 -12.89 0.66 -1.76
N ARG A 64 -11.72 0.60 -2.40
CA ARG A 64 -11.54 0.87 -3.84
C ARG A 64 -11.45 -0.39 -4.71
N GLY A 65 -11.59 -1.58 -4.12
CA GLY A 65 -11.50 -2.86 -4.84
C GLY A 65 -10.14 -3.13 -5.46
N MET A 66 -9.05 -2.64 -4.85
CA MET A 66 -7.68 -2.81 -5.35
C MET A 66 -6.98 -4.06 -4.79
N VAL A 67 -7.55 -4.69 -3.76
CA VAL A 67 -7.05 -5.92 -3.08
C VAL A 67 -8.25 -6.79 -2.73
#